data_AF-A0A1A8R6P7-F1
#
_entry.id   AF-A0A1A8R6P7-F1
#
_cell.length_a   1.000
_cell.length_b   1.000
_cell.length_c   1.000
_cell.angle_alpha   90.00
_cell.angle_beta   90.00
_cell.angle_gamma   90.00
#
_symmetry.space_group_name_H-M   'P 1'
#
loop_
_entity.id
_entity.type
_entity.pdbx_description
1 polymer ?
#
loop_
_entity_poly.entity_id
_entity_poly.type
_entity_poly.pdbx_seq_one_letter_code
_entity_poly.pdbx_strand_id
1 'polypeptide(L)'
;LDAAIAARHSSQRPNTDDDDRRNSHMLFTLHIYQYRMEKSSKGGMSGGRSRLHLIDLGSCEKVLSKSRDGGGGLCLSLNALGNVIMALANGAKHVPYKDSKLTMLLRESLGNINCRTTMIAHISDSPANYADSL
;
A
#
# COMPACT_ATOMS: atom_id res chain seq x y z
N LEU A 1 0.36 -16.96 1.24
CA LEU A 1 1.20 -15.96 0.55
C LEU A 1 1.45 -16.43 -0.88
N ASP A 2 1.94 -17.64 -1.07
CA ASP A 2 2.21 -18.22 -2.40
C ASP A 2 1.01 -18.23 -3.34
N ALA A 3 -0.19 -18.56 -2.85
CA ALA A 3 -1.41 -18.49 -3.66
C ALA A 3 -1.78 -17.05 -4.10
N ALA A 4 -1.49 -16.05 -3.26
CA ALA A 4 -1.74 -14.63 -3.59
C ALA A 4 -0.70 -14.10 -4.59
N ILE A 5 0.56 -14.52 -4.43
CA ILE A 5 1.63 -14.23 -5.39
C ILE A 5 1.34 -14.92 -6.73
N ALA A 6 0.97 -16.20 -6.70
CA ALA A 6 0.57 -16.96 -7.88
C ALA A 6 -0.63 -16.33 -8.58
N ALA A 7 -1.64 -15.85 -7.83
CA ALA A 7 -2.79 -15.13 -8.40
C ALA A 7 -2.39 -13.80 -9.09
N ARG A 8 -1.38 -13.11 -8.56
CA ARG A 8 -0.80 -11.91 -9.19
C ARG A 8 -0.02 -12.22 -10.47
N HIS A 9 0.59 -13.41 -10.54
CA HIS A 9 1.27 -13.88 -11.75
C HIS A 9 0.31 -14.51 -12.77
N SER A 10 -0.77 -15.18 -12.34
CA SER A 10 -1.72 -15.93 -13.18
C SER A 10 -2.72 -15.05 -13.93
N SER A 11 -2.71 -13.73 -13.72
CA SER A 11 -3.30 -12.78 -14.68
C SER A 11 -2.57 -12.79 -16.03
N GLN A 12 -1.55 -13.65 -16.23
CA GLN A 12 -1.07 -14.19 -17.52
C GLN A 12 -2.20 -14.82 -18.35
N ARG A 13 -3.15 -14.01 -18.81
CA ARG A 13 -3.90 -14.32 -20.03
C ARG A 13 -2.96 -14.02 -21.21
N PRO A 14 -2.99 -14.80 -22.29
CA PRO A 14 -2.10 -14.62 -23.44
C PRO A 14 -2.21 -13.27 -24.19
N ASN A 15 -3.02 -12.32 -23.68
CA ASN A 15 -3.23 -10.96 -24.20
C ASN A 15 -3.24 -9.89 -23.08
N THR A 16 -2.55 -10.10 -21.95
CA THR A 16 -2.44 -9.02 -20.93
C THR A 16 -1.30 -8.09 -21.31
N ASP A 17 -1.62 -6.81 -21.55
CA ASP A 17 -0.64 -5.77 -21.83
C ASP A 17 0.33 -5.64 -20.63
N ASP A 18 1.62 -5.37 -20.90
CA ASP A 18 2.62 -5.14 -19.86
C ASP A 18 2.21 -4.00 -18.90
N ASP A 19 1.42 -3.05 -19.40
CA ASP A 19 0.82 -1.96 -18.63
C ASP A 19 -0.14 -2.49 -17.53
N ASP A 20 -0.92 -3.55 -17.79
CA ASP A 20 -1.82 -4.13 -16.78
C ASP A 20 -1.04 -4.82 -15.65
N ARG A 21 0.10 -5.46 -15.98
CA ARG A 21 0.99 -6.05 -14.97
C ARG A 21 1.60 -4.98 -14.07
N ARG A 22 2.05 -3.88 -14.67
CA ARG A 22 2.64 -2.73 -13.99
C ARG A 22 1.65 -2.06 -13.04
N ASN A 23 0.35 -2.07 -13.35
CA ASN A 23 -0.68 -1.44 -12.53
C ASN A 23 -1.30 -2.36 -11.45
N SER A 24 -0.76 -3.57 -11.26
CA SER A 24 -1.22 -4.49 -10.22
C SER A 24 -0.66 -4.13 -8.83
N HIS A 25 -1.56 -4.07 -7.83
CA HIS A 25 -1.22 -3.79 -6.44
C HIS A 25 -1.35 -5.05 -5.58
N MET A 26 -0.47 -5.22 -4.59
CA MET A 26 -0.57 -6.30 -3.61
C MET A 26 -0.68 -5.73 -2.21
N LEU A 27 -1.69 -6.19 -1.47
CA LEU A 27 -1.87 -5.89 -0.05
C LEU A 27 -1.81 -7.20 0.73
N PHE A 28 -0.84 -7.33 1.62
CA PHE A 28 -0.72 -8.47 2.52
C PHE A 28 -0.63 -7.97 3.96
N THR A 29 -1.50 -8.49 4.83
CA THR A 29 -1.46 -8.16 6.26
C THR A 29 -1.22 -9.42 7.07
N LEU A 30 -0.12 -9.44 7.81
CA LEU A 30 0.17 -10.45 8.81
C LEU A 30 -0.38 -10.01 10.16
N HIS A 31 -1.31 -10.78 10.71
CA HIS A 31 -1.80 -10.58 12.07
C HIS A 31 -1.01 -11.47 13.03
N ILE A 32 -0.37 -10.85 14.02
CA ILE A 32 0.45 -11.53 15.03
C ILE A 32 -0.29 -11.44 16.37
N TYR A 33 -0.62 -12.59 16.93
CA TYR A 33 -1.22 -12.71 18.25
C TYR A 33 -0.21 -13.42 19.14
N GLN A 34 0.32 -12.71 20.14
CA GLN A 34 1.26 -13.28 21.08
C GLN A 34 0.69 -13.09 22.48
N TYR A 35 0.54 -14.19 23.21
CA TYR A 35 0.08 -14.19 24.59
C TYR A 35 0.99 -15.09 25.41
N ARG A 36 1.38 -14.62 26.59
CA ARG A 36 2.29 -15.30 27.51
C ARG A 36 1.71 -15.25 28.90
N MET A 37 1.57 -16.42 29.52
CA MET A 37 1.25 -16.52 30.93
C MET A 37 2.46 -16.07 31.76
N GLU A 38 2.23 -15.15 32.68
CA GLU A 38 3.24 -14.69 33.62
C GLU A 38 3.28 -15.63 34.83
N LYS A 39 4.48 -16.05 35.22
CA LYS A 39 4.71 -16.93 36.38
C LYS A 39 4.60 -16.21 37.73
N SER A 40 3.98 -15.03 37.74
CA SER A 40 3.79 -14.23 38.95
C SER A 40 2.70 -14.83 39.83
N SER A 41 2.87 -14.74 41.15
CA SER A 41 1.89 -15.20 42.16
C SER A 41 0.51 -14.55 42.02
N LYS A 42 0.41 -13.43 41.29
CA LYS A 42 -0.85 -12.74 41.02
C LYS A 42 -1.64 -13.29 39.83
N GLY A 43 -1.02 -14.16 39.01
CA GLY A 43 -1.59 -14.55 37.71
C GLY A 43 -1.66 -13.35 36.75
N GLY A 44 -1.18 -13.53 35.53
CA GLY A 44 -1.21 -12.46 34.53
C GLY A 44 -0.98 -13.03 33.14
N MET A 45 -1.55 -12.38 32.14
CA MET A 45 -1.27 -12.66 30.73
C MET A 45 -0.69 -11.41 30.11
N SER A 46 0.58 -11.46 29.72
CA SER A 46 1.18 -10.42 28.87
C SER A 46 1.06 -10.79 27.40
N GLY A 47 1.16 -9.78 26.54
CA GLY A 47 1.06 -9.95 25.10
C GLY A 47 0.06 -9.00 24.46
N GLY A 48 -0.32 -9.30 23.22
CA GLY A 48 -1.20 -8.45 22.46
C GLY A 48 -1.35 -8.87 21.00
N ARG A 49 -1.89 -7.94 20.24
CA ARG A 49 -2.15 -8.07 18.80
C ARG A 49 -1.31 -7.06 18.07
N SER A 50 -0.54 -7.51 17.08
CA SER A 50 0.21 -6.66 16.18
C SER A 50 -0.19 -6.96 14.74
N ARG A 51 -0.04 -5.97 13.85
CA ARG A 51 -0.22 -6.14 12.41
C ARG A 51 1.03 -5.68 11.69
N LEU A 52 1.45 -6.45 10.70
CA LEU A 52 2.44 -6.03 9.72
C LEU A 52 1.76 -5.95 8.36
N HIS A 53 1.70 -4.75 7.80
CA HIS A 53 1.18 -4.51 6.45
C HIS A 53 2.35 -4.46 5.47
N LEU A 54 2.32 -5.33 4.45
CA LEU A 54 3.22 -5.33 3.31
C LEU A 54 2.41 -4.93 2.07
N ILE A 55 2.77 -3.80 1.48
CA ILE A 55 1.99 -3.16 0.43
C ILE A 55 2.93 -2.90 -0.74
N ASP A 56 2.64 -3.53 -1.88
CA ASP A 56 3.34 -3.29 -3.14
C ASP A 56 2.44 -2.43 -4.03
N LEU A 57 2.92 -1.23 -4.34
CA LEU A 57 2.26 -0.28 -5.21
C LEU A 57 2.89 -0.41 -6.60
N GLY A 58 2.11 -0.87 -7.59
CA GLY A 58 2.55 -0.90 -8.97
C GLY A 58 2.93 0.48 -9.54
N SER A 59 3.34 0.52 -10.80
CA SER A 59 3.92 1.67 -11.50
C SER A 59 3.05 2.93 -11.47
N CYS A 60 1.72 2.79 -11.41
CA CYS A 60 0.77 3.91 -11.34
C CYS A 60 0.89 4.99 -12.44
N GLU A 61 1.63 4.70 -13.51
CA GLU A 61 2.03 5.66 -14.57
C GLU A 61 0.85 6.11 -15.45
N LYS A 62 -0.23 5.33 -15.54
CA LYS A 62 -1.43 5.68 -16.31
C LYS A 62 -2.69 5.40 -15.51
N VAL A 63 -3.51 6.45 -15.34
CA VAL A 63 -4.96 6.24 -15.23
C VAL A 63 -5.38 5.70 -16.60
N LEU A 64 -5.59 4.39 -16.71
CA LEU A 64 -6.19 3.82 -17.90
C LEU A 64 -7.52 4.57 -18.10
N SER A 65 -7.56 5.44 -19.09
CA SER A 65 -8.75 6.20 -19.44
C SER A 65 -9.89 5.20 -19.58
N LYS A 66 -11.05 5.51 -18.99
CA LYS A 66 -12.29 4.77 -19.22
C LYS A 66 -12.57 4.74 -20.73
N SER A 67 -12.04 3.74 -21.42
CA SER A 67 -12.56 3.29 -22.70
C SER A 67 -14.04 3.01 -22.45
N ARG A 68 -14.88 3.47 -23.37
CA ARG A 68 -16.35 3.44 -23.26
C ARG A 68 -16.93 2.02 -23.08
N ASP A 69 -16.10 0.98 -23.17
CA ASP A 69 -16.36 -0.40 -22.77
C ASP A 69 -15.58 -0.78 -21.50
N GLY A 70 -16.19 -0.51 -20.34
CA GLY A 70 -16.30 -1.44 -19.20
C GLY A 70 -15.12 -2.24 -18.62
N GLY A 71 -13.85 -2.02 -18.98
CA GLY A 71 -12.76 -2.95 -18.62
C GLY A 71 -11.46 -2.35 -18.10
N GLY A 72 -11.35 -1.04 -17.87
CA GLY A 72 -10.10 -0.42 -17.42
C GLY A 72 -9.80 -0.66 -15.93
N GLY A 73 -8.66 -1.28 -15.62
CA GLY A 73 -8.17 -1.49 -14.26
C GLY A 73 -8.08 -0.18 -13.47
N LEU A 74 -8.66 -0.16 -12.26
CA LEU A 74 -8.59 0.97 -11.34
C LEU A 74 -7.18 1.05 -10.73
N CYS A 75 -6.30 1.83 -11.35
CA CYS A 75 -5.03 2.22 -10.76
C CYS A 75 -5.26 3.01 -9.46
N LEU A 76 -4.55 2.67 -8.38
CA LEU A 76 -4.59 3.43 -7.15
C LEU A 76 -3.76 4.72 -7.30
N SER A 77 -4.35 5.88 -7.01
CA SER A 77 -3.69 7.19 -7.21
C SER A 77 -2.56 7.43 -6.19
N LEU A 78 -1.32 7.52 -6.69
CA LEU A 78 -0.15 7.98 -5.92
C LEU A 78 -0.20 9.48 -5.60
N ASN A 79 -0.85 10.29 -6.45
CA ASN A 79 -1.00 11.73 -6.18
C ASN A 79 -1.78 11.98 -4.88
N ALA A 80 -2.86 11.22 -4.65
CA ALA A 80 -3.60 11.31 -3.39
C ALA A 80 -2.73 10.91 -2.18
N LEU A 81 -1.84 9.92 -2.35
CA LEU A 81 -0.88 9.53 -1.32
C LEU A 81 0.12 10.66 -1.03
N GLY A 82 0.65 11.32 -2.07
CA GLY A 82 1.50 12.50 -1.95
C GLY A 82 0.82 13.63 -1.17
N ASN A 83 -0.44 13.93 -1.46
CA ASN A 83 -1.24 14.92 -0.73
C ASN A 83 -1.39 14.58 0.76
N VAL A 84 -1.61 13.31 1.10
CA VAL A 84 -1.67 12.84 2.49
C VAL A 84 -0.32 13.03 3.19
N ILE A 85 0.78 12.64 2.57
CA ILE A 85 2.13 12.79 3.13
C ILE A 85 2.46 14.26 3.37
N MET A 86 2.18 15.12 2.39
CA MET A 86 2.39 16.58 2.51
C MET A 86 1.55 17.20 3.63
N ALA A 87 0.28 16.82 3.73
CA ALA A 87 -0.59 17.30 4.81
C ALA A 87 -0.07 16.86 6.20
N LEU A 88 0.39 15.61 6.32
CA LEU A 88 1.00 15.10 7.56
C LEU A 88 2.30 15.82 7.93
N ALA A 89 3.20 15.99 6.96
CA ALA A 89 4.48 16.68 7.15
C ALA A 89 4.29 18.15 7.59
N ASN A 90 3.25 18.81 7.06
CA ASN A 90 2.90 20.18 7.43
C ASN A 90 2.07 20.30 8.72
N GLY A 91 1.78 19.20 9.42
CA GLY A 91 0.96 19.21 10.63
C GLY A 91 -0.47 19.70 10.40
N ALA A 92 -1.02 19.46 9.20
CA ALA A 92 -2.34 19.94 8.85
C ALA A 92 -3.42 19.35 9.79
N LYS A 93 -4.35 20.20 10.23
CA LYS A 93 -5.50 19.76 11.04
C LYS A 93 -6.37 18.73 10.33
N HIS A 94 -6.48 18.83 9.01
CA HIS A 94 -7.24 17.91 8.17
C HIS A 94 -6.31 17.25 7.15
N VAL A 95 -6.31 15.91 7.13
CA VAL A 95 -5.52 15.09 6.21
C VAL A 95 -6.48 14.38 5.25
N PRO A 96 -6.30 14.48 3.93
CA PRO A 96 -7.29 14.05 2.92
C PRO A 96 -7.24 12.54 2.62
N TYR A 97 -7.36 11.69 3.64
CA TYR A 97 -7.35 10.22 3.45
C TYR A 97 -8.53 9.67 2.64
N LYS A 98 -9.55 10.47 2.35
CA LYS A 98 -10.77 10.02 1.66
C LYS A 98 -10.71 10.22 0.15
N ASP A 99 -9.67 10.87 -0.34
CA ASP A 99 -9.55 11.23 -1.76
C ASP A 99 -9.28 10.02 -2.65
N SER A 100 -8.76 8.91 -2.09
CA SER A 100 -8.58 7.66 -2.83
C SER A 100 -8.79 6.42 -1.96
N LYS A 101 -9.15 5.30 -2.60
CA LYS A 101 -9.23 3.99 -1.91
C LYS A 101 -7.92 3.61 -1.24
N LEU A 102 -6.78 3.93 -1.87
CA LEU A 102 -5.46 3.66 -1.32
C LEU A 102 -5.22 4.45 -0.03
N THR A 103 -5.47 5.75 -0.04
CA THR A 103 -5.27 6.59 1.14
C THR A 103 -6.23 6.22 2.27
N MET A 104 -7.45 5.75 1.95
CA MET A 104 -8.37 5.19 2.94
C MET A 104 -7.82 3.91 3.58
N LEU A 105 -7.24 3.00 2.78
CA LEU A 105 -6.60 1.77 3.27
C LEU A 105 -5.38 2.10 4.15
N LEU A 106 -4.56 3.07 3.74
CA LEU A 106 -3.34 3.47 4.45
C LEU A 106 -3.58 4.33 5.68
N ARG A 107 -4.82 4.77 5.93
CA ARG A 107 -5.16 5.67 7.04
C ARG A 107 -4.75 5.13 8.40
N GLU A 108 -4.80 3.81 8.60
CA GLU A 108 -4.38 3.21 9.87
C GLU A 108 -2.85 3.11 10.04
N SER A 109 -2.10 3.28 8.95
CA SER A 109 -0.63 3.18 8.92
C SER A 109 0.06 4.55 8.88
N LEU A 110 -0.38 5.45 7.99
CA LEU A 110 0.25 6.76 7.81
C LEU A 110 -0.26 7.77 8.84
N GLY A 111 0.63 8.36 9.63
CA GLY A 111 0.29 9.37 10.63
C GLY A 111 -0.34 8.82 11.92
N ASN A 112 -0.41 7.50 12.08
CA ASN A 112 -0.90 6.85 13.30
C ASN A 112 0.26 6.65 14.29
N ILE A 113 0.14 7.19 15.50
CA ILE A 113 1.15 7.04 16.56
C ILE A 113 1.42 5.59 16.97
N ASN A 114 0.46 4.69 16.73
CA ASN A 114 0.56 3.27 17.06
C ASN A 114 1.05 2.41 15.89
N CYS A 115 1.36 3.00 14.73
CA CYS A 115 1.89 2.30 13.57
C CYS A 115 3.23 2.91 13.17
N ARG A 116 4.25 2.05 13.04
CA ARG A 116 5.52 2.45 12.43
C ARG A 116 5.45 2.14 10.95
N THR A 117 5.55 3.18 10.13
CA THR A 117 5.43 3.06 8.68
C THR A 117 6.74 3.45 8.02
N THR A 118 7.23 2.59 7.13
CA THR A 118 8.39 2.84 6.27
C THR A 118 7.96 2.70 4.83
N MET A 119 8.35 3.65 4.00
CA MET A 119 8.15 3.59 2.54
C MET A 119 9.50 3.35 1.87
N ILE A 120 9.50 2.46 0.88
CA ILE A 120 10.66 2.21 0.02
C ILE A 120 10.29 2.71 -1.37
N ALA A 121 11.01 3.72 -1.84
CA ALA A 121 10.83 4.27 -3.19
C ALA A 121 11.81 3.59 -4.15
N HIS A 122 11.30 2.98 -5.22
CA HIS A 122 12.12 2.48 -6.31
C HIS A 122 12.22 3.57 -7.38
N ILE A 123 13.42 4.11 -7.56
CA ILE A 123 13.69 5.23 -8.46
C ILE A 123 14.61 4.74 -9.58
N SER A 124 14.34 5.18 -10.81
CA SER A 124 15.20 4.86 -11.96
C SER A 124 16.48 5.69 -11.92
N ASP A 125 17.62 5.07 -12.23
CA ASP A 125 18.92 5.74 -12.41
C ASP A 125 19.11 6.31 -13.83
N SER A 126 18.15 6.08 -14.73
CA SER A 126 18.22 6.54 -16.12
C SER A 126 18.10 8.08 -16.20
N PRO A 127 19.02 8.76 -16.91
CA PRO A 127 18.92 10.21 -17.14
C PRO A 127 17.63 10.63 -17.82
N ALA A 128 17.02 9.75 -18.64
CA ALA A 128 15.76 10.02 -19.31
C ALA A 128 14.58 10.19 -18.32
N ASN A 129 14.68 9.59 -17.12
CA ASN A 129 13.65 9.60 -16.08
C ASN A 129 13.98 10.56 -14.93
N TYR A 130 15.00 11.42 -15.09
CA TYR A 130 15.46 12.31 -14.03
C TYR A 130 14.37 13.29 -13.57
N ALA A 131 13.61 13.86 -14.52
CA ALA A 131 12.53 14.79 -14.21
C ALA A 131 11.39 14.14 -13.42
N ASP A 132 11.05 12.88 -13.73
CA ASP A 132 10.00 12.13 -13.03
C ASP A 132 10.43 11.63 -11.65
N SER A 133 11.74 11.60 -11.40
CA SER A 133 12.34 11.13 -10.14
C SER A 133 12.49 12.23 -9.07
N LEU A 134 12.28 13.50 -9.45
CA LEU A 134 12.47 14.69 -8.60
C LEU A 134 11.14 15.19 -8.02
#